data_AF-A0A162UYJ6-F1
#
_entry.id   AF-A0A162UYJ6-F1
#
_cell.length_a   1.000
_cell.length_b   1.000
_cell.length_c   1.000
_cell.angle_alpha   90.00
_cell.angle_beta   90.00
_cell.angle_gamma   90.00
#
_symmetry.space_group_name_H-M   'P 1'
#
loop_
_entity.id
_entity.type
_entity.pdbx_description
1 polymer ?
#
loop_
_entity_poly.entity_id
_entity_poly.type
_entity_poly.pdbx_seq_one_letter_code
_entity_poly.pdbx_strand_id
1 'polypeptide(L)'
;MASRANISEALSHSQEMTDVREGWQRIGEIDLKHTLSNPLPSGYSRQRPHAFALQQPNGGVYLFQVGSASEVLEWVETCNYWAARESREPLTGGISNMEYGWGECLDGIGLDSAGDPYYHLLQSRDTTVHEWQPPVPPSGPSTMDQHAQLGALHRHVRELNEELDKHRDMKLKMELRFLKSQGMQAMTNWENKSHYLLHEIIKYQNYCDAIEKAILAGKATPEERKKAPSVMLSHPSK
;
A
#
# COMPACT_ATOMS: atom_id res chain seq x y z
N MET A 1 22.35 13.13 5.36
CA MET A 1 21.74 14.20 4.55
C MET A 1 20.60 13.57 3.77
N ALA A 2 19.37 13.72 4.25
CA ALA A 2 18.18 13.09 3.64
C ALA A 2 17.61 14.04 2.56
N SER A 3 17.48 13.52 1.34
CA SER A 3 16.83 14.22 0.23
C SER A 3 15.34 14.35 0.56
N ARG A 4 14.87 15.58 0.75
CA ARG A 4 13.48 15.94 1.03
C ARG A 4 12.86 16.30 -0.31
N ALA A 5 11.94 15.50 -0.82
CA ALA A 5 11.15 15.92 -1.97
C ALA A 5 10.15 16.97 -1.49
N ASN A 6 10.53 18.24 -1.62
CA ASN A 6 9.62 19.35 -1.41
C ASN A 6 8.72 19.40 -2.65
N ILE A 7 7.40 19.26 -2.49
CA ILE A 7 6.44 19.35 -3.62
C ILE A 7 6.54 20.72 -4.33
N SER A 8 7.23 21.71 -3.74
CA SER A 8 7.58 22.98 -4.38
C SER A 8 8.76 22.93 -5.37
N GLU A 9 9.62 21.90 -5.37
CA GLU A 9 10.86 21.89 -6.16
C GLU A 9 10.66 21.57 -7.65
N ALA A 10 9.51 21.01 -8.03
CA ALA A 10 9.18 20.69 -9.42
C ALA A 10 8.94 21.93 -10.31
N LEU A 11 9.04 23.15 -9.77
CA LEU A 11 8.85 24.42 -10.49
C LEU A 11 10.15 25.21 -10.75
N SER A 12 11.33 24.61 -10.54
CA SER A 12 12.61 25.36 -10.49
C SER A 12 13.53 25.24 -11.72
N HIS A 13 12.98 25.15 -12.94
CA HIS A 13 13.77 25.33 -14.18
C HIS A 13 13.33 26.55 -14.98
N SER A 14 13.14 27.67 -14.29
CA SER A 14 13.16 29.02 -14.86
C SER A 14 13.73 29.95 -13.81
N GLN A 15 14.93 30.44 -14.09
CA GLN A 15 15.73 31.26 -13.20
C GLN A 15 15.19 32.70 -13.21
N GLU A 16 14.06 32.93 -12.54
CA GLU A 16 13.52 34.25 -12.15
C GLU A 16 12.22 34.06 -11.34
N MET A 17 12.32 33.61 -10.08
CA MET A 17 11.16 33.67 -9.17
C MET A 17 11.58 33.62 -7.69
N THR A 18 12.46 34.53 -7.27
CA THR A 18 12.78 34.76 -5.85
C THR A 18 11.83 35.76 -5.18
N ASP A 19 10.66 36.01 -5.75
CA ASP A 19 9.66 36.93 -5.15
C ASP A 19 8.25 36.33 -5.23
N VAL A 20 7.91 35.44 -4.30
CA VAL A 20 6.53 34.97 -4.11
C VAL A 20 6.16 34.93 -2.64
N ARG A 21 5.62 36.07 -2.18
CA ARG A 21 4.52 36.23 -1.20
C ARG A 21 4.80 35.83 0.26
N GLU A 22 5.10 36.84 1.07
CA GLU A 22 4.79 36.84 2.51
C GLU A 22 3.30 36.48 2.72
N GLY A 23 3.01 35.41 3.46
CA GLY A 23 1.64 35.08 3.88
C GLY A 23 1.27 33.59 3.95
N TRP A 24 2.09 32.68 3.43
CA TRP A 24 1.78 31.24 3.48
C TRP A 24 2.35 30.60 4.75
N GLN A 25 1.50 30.36 5.75
CA GLN A 25 1.87 29.61 6.94
C GLN A 25 1.60 28.12 6.73
N ARG A 26 2.63 27.29 6.90
CA ARG A 26 2.48 25.83 6.90
C ARG A 26 1.67 25.38 8.12
N ILE A 27 0.51 24.77 7.88
CA ILE A 27 -0.39 24.30 8.95
C ILE A 27 -0.03 22.87 9.41
N GLY A 28 0.61 22.07 8.55
CA GLY A 28 1.03 20.71 8.88
C GLY A 28 1.86 20.03 7.80
N GLU A 29 2.24 18.79 8.07
CA GLU A 29 2.98 17.89 7.18
C GLU A 29 2.40 16.48 7.32
N ILE A 30 2.26 15.78 6.20
CA ILE A 30 1.86 14.37 6.17
C ILE A 30 2.90 13.62 5.36
N ASP A 31 3.47 12.57 5.96
CA ASP A 31 4.38 11.65 5.29
C ASP A 31 3.58 10.72 4.37
N LEU A 32 3.90 10.70 3.08
CA LEU A 32 3.19 9.94 2.05
C LEU A 32 3.72 8.51 1.90
N LYS A 33 4.84 8.14 2.53
CA LYS A 33 5.37 6.78 2.44
C LYS A 33 4.32 5.77 2.93
N HIS A 34 4.07 4.78 2.08
CA HIS A 34 3.13 3.68 2.28
C HIS A 34 1.68 4.12 2.46
N THR A 35 1.34 5.35 2.08
CA THR A 35 -0.03 5.84 2.11
C THR A 35 -0.80 5.40 0.87
N LEU A 36 -2.11 5.24 1.00
CA LEU A 36 -3.00 4.97 -0.14
C LEU A 36 -4.13 5.98 -0.13
N SER A 37 -4.26 6.72 -1.22
CA SER A 37 -5.35 7.66 -1.44
C SER A 37 -6.44 7.04 -2.31
N ASN A 38 -7.70 7.26 -1.92
CA ASN A 38 -8.87 6.77 -2.64
C ASN A 38 -9.97 7.84 -2.68
N PRO A 39 -10.68 8.00 -3.81
CA PRO A 39 -11.85 8.86 -3.87
C PRO A 39 -12.97 8.29 -3.00
N LEU A 40 -13.82 9.16 -2.45
CA LEU A 40 -15.07 8.75 -1.80
C LEU A 40 -16.22 8.88 -2.81
N PRO A 41 -16.78 7.77 -3.34
CA PRO A 41 -17.78 7.84 -4.41
C PRO A 41 -19.05 8.61 -4.05
N SER A 42 -19.48 8.54 -2.79
CA SER A 42 -20.62 9.29 -2.26
C SER A 42 -20.22 10.64 -1.64
N GLY A 43 -18.96 11.01 -1.73
CA GLY A 43 -18.36 12.02 -0.85
C GLY A 43 -18.42 11.61 0.61
N TYR A 44 -18.08 12.55 1.49
CA TYR A 44 -18.16 12.36 2.93
C TYR A 44 -19.59 12.57 3.45
N SER A 45 -20.32 13.53 2.86
CA SER A 45 -21.70 13.83 3.20
C SER A 45 -22.41 14.54 2.04
N ARG A 46 -23.73 14.73 2.14
CA ARG A 46 -24.50 15.51 1.15
C ARG A 46 -23.97 16.93 0.95
N GLN A 47 -23.38 17.52 1.99
CA GLN A 47 -22.81 18.87 1.95
C GLN A 47 -21.34 18.86 1.49
N ARG A 48 -20.68 17.71 1.51
CA ARG A 48 -19.27 17.52 1.13
C ARG A 48 -19.17 16.38 0.12
N PRO A 49 -19.73 16.56 -1.09
CA PRO A 49 -19.81 15.49 -2.10
C PRO A 49 -18.46 15.18 -2.76
N HIS A 50 -17.50 16.10 -2.69
CA HIS A 50 -16.18 15.96 -3.32
C HIS A 50 -15.13 15.76 -2.25
N ALA A 51 -14.89 14.49 -1.91
CA ALA A 51 -13.93 14.14 -0.87
C ALA A 51 -13.10 12.92 -1.26
N PHE A 52 -11.89 12.85 -0.72
CA PHE A 52 -11.02 11.69 -0.82
C PHE A 52 -10.44 11.34 0.55
N ALA A 53 -10.06 10.08 0.71
CA ALA A 53 -9.40 9.56 1.89
C ALA A 53 -7.93 9.30 1.58
N LEU A 54 -7.06 9.64 2.53
CA LEU A 54 -5.65 9.24 2.55
C LEU A 54 -5.43 8.33 3.75
N GLN A 55 -5.18 7.06 3.48
CA GLN A 55 -4.95 6.04 4.49
C GLN A 55 -3.46 5.88 4.75
N GLN A 56 -3.08 5.92 6.02
CA GLN A 56 -1.71 5.72 6.49
C GLN A 56 -1.41 4.24 6.76
N PRO A 57 -0.13 3.83 6.72
CA PRO A 57 0.27 2.45 7.01
C PRO A 57 -0.06 1.98 8.44
N ASN A 58 -0.27 2.89 9.38
CA ASN A 58 -0.65 2.58 10.77
C ASN A 58 -2.18 2.45 10.98
N GLY A 59 -2.97 2.51 9.91
CA GLY A 59 -4.44 2.47 9.97
C GLY A 59 -5.10 3.84 10.18
N GLY A 60 -4.33 4.92 10.33
CA GLY A 60 -4.88 6.28 10.37
C GLY A 60 -5.48 6.69 9.03
N VAL A 61 -6.54 7.51 9.06
CA VAL A 61 -7.20 8.01 7.84
C VAL A 61 -7.43 9.51 7.93
N TYR A 62 -6.94 10.24 6.93
CA TYR A 62 -7.26 11.65 6.70
C TYR A 62 -8.34 11.77 5.64
N LEU A 63 -9.26 12.71 5.85
CA LEU A 63 -10.31 13.03 4.89
C LEU A 63 -10.14 14.45 4.40
N PHE A 64 -10.11 14.61 3.08
CA PHE A 64 -9.96 15.91 2.42
C PHE A 64 -11.20 16.21 1.60
N GLN A 65 -11.66 17.45 1.65
CA GLN A 65 -12.69 17.97 0.77
C GLN A 65 -12.04 18.90 -0.25
N VAL A 66 -12.50 18.81 -1.50
CA VAL A 66 -12.06 19.66 -2.61
C VAL A 66 -13.27 20.28 -3.32
N GLY A 67 -13.03 21.13 -4.31
CA GLY A 67 -14.08 21.89 -4.98
C GLY A 67 -14.88 21.10 -6.02
N SER A 68 -14.31 20.04 -6.58
CA SER A 68 -14.91 19.27 -7.68
C SER A 68 -14.50 17.80 -7.72
N ALA A 69 -15.26 16.99 -8.46
CA ALA A 69 -14.93 15.58 -8.68
C ALA A 69 -13.64 15.36 -9.49
N SER A 70 -13.30 16.27 -10.41
CA SER A 70 -12.03 16.21 -11.15
C SER A 70 -10.84 16.47 -10.24
N GLU A 71 -10.95 17.46 -9.34
CA GLU A 71 -9.90 17.72 -8.35
C GLU A 71 -9.71 16.54 -7.39
N VAL A 72 -10.78 15.81 -7.03
CA VAL A 72 -10.65 14.58 -6.22
C VAL A 72 -9.72 13.59 -6.91
N LEU A 73 -9.94 13.33 -8.20
CA LEU A 73 -9.13 12.37 -8.95
C LEU A 73 -7.68 12.85 -9.10
N GLU A 74 -7.49 14.15 -9.37
CA GLU A 74 -6.15 14.75 -9.48
C GLU A 74 -5.35 14.65 -8.18
N TRP A 75 -5.97 14.98 -7.04
CA TRP A 75 -5.32 14.87 -5.73
C TRP A 75 -5.00 13.43 -5.37
N VAL A 76 -5.94 12.50 -5.60
CA VAL A 76 -5.73 11.07 -5.35
C VAL A 76 -4.55 10.55 -6.18
N GLU A 77 -4.54 10.85 -7.47
CA GLU A 77 -3.47 10.45 -8.39
C GLU A 77 -2.12 11.03 -7.98
N THR A 78 -2.09 12.31 -7.64
CA THR A 78 -0.87 13.01 -7.20
C THR A 78 -0.32 12.38 -5.91
N CYS A 79 -1.17 12.14 -4.91
CA CYS A 79 -0.76 11.49 -3.67
C CYS A 79 -0.23 10.08 -3.93
N ASN A 80 -0.95 9.27 -4.71
CA ASN A 80 -0.53 7.91 -5.01
C ASN A 80 0.77 7.86 -5.81
N TYR A 81 1.00 8.81 -6.73
CA TYR A 81 2.27 8.94 -7.45
C TYR A 81 3.45 9.23 -6.49
N TRP A 82 3.32 10.22 -5.61
CA TRP A 82 4.40 10.54 -4.67
C TRP A 82 4.61 9.43 -3.64
N ALA A 83 3.54 8.82 -3.13
CA ALA A 83 3.62 7.63 -2.30
C ALA A 83 4.38 6.50 -3.01
N ALA A 84 4.09 6.26 -4.29
CA ALA A 84 4.78 5.27 -5.11
C ALA A 84 6.28 5.58 -5.31
N ARG A 85 6.64 6.86 -5.43
CA ARG A 85 8.04 7.31 -5.60
C ARG A 85 8.85 7.22 -4.31
N GLU A 86 8.22 7.38 -3.15
CA GLU A 86 8.91 7.40 -1.86
C GLU A 86 8.90 6.06 -1.14
N SER A 87 7.89 5.23 -1.38
CA SER A 87 7.74 3.93 -0.71
C SER A 87 8.73 2.89 -1.20
N ARG A 88 9.03 1.93 -0.33
CA ARG A 88 9.89 0.78 -0.62
C ARG A 88 9.20 -0.51 -0.19
N GLU A 89 9.36 -1.55 -0.97
CA GLU A 89 8.91 -2.88 -0.60
C GLU A 89 9.60 -3.36 0.70
N PRO A 90 8.85 -3.99 1.64
CA PRO A 90 9.44 -4.66 2.79
C PRO A 90 10.49 -5.68 2.36
N LEU A 91 11.60 -5.77 3.09
CA LEU A 91 12.61 -6.78 2.81
C LEU A 91 12.00 -8.17 3.02
N THR A 92 12.05 -9.00 1.98
CA THR A 92 11.67 -10.41 2.04
C THR A 92 12.52 -11.11 3.11
N GLY A 93 11.87 -11.67 4.14
CA GLY A 93 12.57 -12.35 5.25
C GLY A 93 12.86 -11.49 6.49
N GLY A 94 12.24 -10.31 6.62
CA GLY A 94 12.22 -9.59 7.90
C GLY A 94 11.59 -10.42 9.02
N ILE A 95 12.24 -10.44 10.19
CA ILE A 95 11.78 -11.16 11.38
C ILE A 95 10.50 -10.50 11.88
N SER A 96 9.35 -11.00 11.44
CA SER A 96 8.04 -10.77 12.04
C SER A 96 7.38 -12.13 12.25
N ASN A 97 6.30 -12.21 13.02
CA ASN A 97 5.51 -13.44 13.20
C ASN A 97 4.68 -13.79 11.94
N MET A 98 5.20 -13.45 10.76
CA MET A 98 4.69 -13.70 9.41
C MET A 98 4.28 -15.15 9.14
N GLU A 99 4.80 -16.08 9.94
CA GLU A 99 4.54 -17.52 9.90
C GLU A 99 3.33 -17.96 10.75
N TYR A 100 2.46 -17.02 11.12
CA TYR A 100 1.24 -17.25 11.90
C TYR A 100 1.45 -17.84 13.31
N GLY A 101 2.69 -18.14 13.67
CA GLY A 101 3.05 -18.94 14.84
C GLY A 101 2.92 -20.45 14.64
N TRP A 102 2.71 -20.94 13.40
CA TRP A 102 2.47 -22.37 13.13
C TRP A 102 3.23 -22.99 11.94
N GLY A 103 4.15 -22.24 11.29
CA GLY A 103 4.86 -22.70 10.08
C GLY A 103 5.45 -24.12 10.19
N GLU A 104 6.27 -24.37 11.22
CA GLU A 104 6.90 -25.68 11.45
C GLU A 104 5.93 -26.82 11.83
N CYS A 105 4.70 -26.50 12.26
CA CYS A 105 3.74 -27.53 12.70
C CYS A 105 2.85 -28.04 11.56
N LEU A 106 2.82 -27.37 10.40
CA LEU A 106 2.07 -27.81 9.22
C LEU A 106 2.86 -28.78 8.32
N ASP A 107 4.18 -28.85 8.50
CA ASP A 107 5.10 -29.76 7.81
C ASP A 107 4.87 -31.21 8.28
N GLY A 108 4.04 -31.95 7.55
CA GLY A 108 3.71 -33.35 7.88
C GLY A 108 2.22 -33.68 7.83
N ILE A 109 1.36 -32.71 7.51
CA ILE A 109 -0.06 -32.95 7.24
C ILE A 109 -0.21 -33.20 5.75
N GLY A 110 0.09 -34.42 5.34
CA GLY A 110 -0.37 -34.93 4.06
C GLY A 110 -1.87 -35.24 4.16
N LEU A 111 -2.66 -34.85 3.16
CA LEU A 111 -4.06 -35.27 3.02
C LEU A 111 -4.20 -36.80 2.87
N ASP A 112 -3.10 -37.47 2.54
CA ASP A 112 -2.89 -38.92 2.42
C ASP A 112 -2.34 -39.58 3.71
N SER A 113 -1.91 -38.79 4.71
CA SER A 113 -1.24 -39.28 5.92
C SER A 113 -2.20 -39.79 7.00
N ALA A 114 -3.52 -39.82 6.73
CA ALA A 114 -4.52 -40.35 7.65
C ALA A 114 -4.32 -41.84 8.00
N GLY A 115 -3.50 -42.57 7.22
CA GLY A 115 -3.11 -43.96 7.47
C GLY A 115 -1.73 -44.15 8.11
N ASP A 116 -0.96 -43.09 8.38
CA ASP A 116 0.36 -43.19 8.99
C ASP A 116 0.25 -43.42 10.53
N PRO A 117 0.80 -44.52 11.08
CA PRO A 117 0.80 -44.79 12.52
C PRO A 117 1.46 -43.68 13.36
N TYR A 118 2.31 -42.84 12.76
CA TYR A 118 3.00 -41.73 13.42
C TYR A 118 2.26 -40.39 13.32
N TYR A 119 1.12 -40.32 12.62
CA TYR A 119 0.31 -39.10 12.44
C TYR A 119 -0.09 -38.46 13.77
N HIS A 120 -0.28 -39.26 14.82
CA HIS A 120 -0.64 -38.77 16.15
C HIS A 120 0.51 -38.05 16.87
N LEU A 121 1.78 -38.43 16.61
CA LEU A 121 2.96 -37.79 17.20
C LEU A 121 3.30 -36.44 16.54
N LEU A 122 2.90 -36.24 15.29
CA LEU A 122 3.03 -34.95 14.61
C LEU A 122 1.97 -33.95 15.13
N GLN A 123 0.78 -34.42 15.51
CA GLN A 123 -0.27 -33.61 16.13
C GLN A 123 0.03 -33.18 17.58
N SER A 124 0.93 -33.87 18.28
CA SER A 124 1.17 -33.67 19.72
C SER A 124 2.23 -32.62 20.07
N ARG A 125 2.87 -31.98 19.08
CA ARG A 125 3.71 -30.79 19.34
C ARG A 125 2.81 -29.64 19.78
N ASP A 126 2.83 -29.34 21.07
CA ASP A 126 2.11 -28.21 21.66
C ASP A 126 2.62 -26.91 21.02
N THR A 127 1.85 -26.36 20.09
CA THR A 127 2.21 -25.17 19.33
C THR A 127 1.27 -24.07 19.75
N THR A 128 1.77 -23.04 20.42
CA THR A 128 0.96 -21.87 20.76
C THR A 128 0.80 -20.99 19.54
N VAL A 129 -0.45 -20.72 19.17
CA VAL A 129 -0.80 -19.82 18.08
C VAL A 129 -0.77 -18.39 18.61
N HIS A 130 0.25 -17.63 18.22
CA HIS A 130 0.36 -16.21 18.54
C HIS A 130 -0.47 -15.35 17.58
N GLU A 131 -0.96 -14.21 18.04
CA GLU A 131 -1.68 -13.25 17.20
C GLU A 131 -0.80 -12.77 16.03
N TRP A 132 -1.29 -12.90 14.79
CA TRP A 132 -0.58 -12.45 13.61
C TRP A 132 -0.51 -10.92 13.56
N GLN A 133 0.66 -10.38 13.22
CA GLN A 133 0.86 -8.95 13.03
C GLN A 133 1.40 -8.65 11.62
N PRO A 134 0.96 -7.54 11.00
CA PRO A 134 1.49 -7.13 9.71
C PRO A 134 2.97 -6.74 9.82
N PRO A 135 3.77 -6.95 8.76
CA PRO A 135 5.16 -6.50 8.75
C PRO A 135 5.23 -4.97 8.81
N VAL A 136 6.27 -4.47 9.48
CA VAL A 136 6.51 -3.03 9.57
C VAL A 136 7.06 -2.51 8.24
N PRO A 137 6.43 -1.50 7.62
CA PRO A 137 6.93 -0.94 6.36
C PRO A 137 8.30 -0.28 6.52
N PRO A 138 9.17 -0.31 5.49
CA PRO A 138 10.46 0.36 5.52
C PRO A 138 10.34 1.87 5.76
N SER A 139 11.08 2.42 6.71
CA SER A 139 10.97 3.85 7.06
C SER A 139 11.71 4.80 6.10
N GLY A 140 12.74 4.29 5.40
CA GLY A 140 13.59 5.10 4.51
C GLY A 140 12.97 5.29 3.12
N PRO A 141 13.16 6.47 2.49
CA PRO A 141 12.61 6.73 1.16
C PRO A 141 13.32 5.89 0.08
N SER A 142 12.64 5.64 -1.03
CA SER A 142 13.29 5.10 -2.22
C SER A 142 14.30 6.11 -2.80
N THR A 143 15.37 5.57 -3.39
CA THR A 143 16.41 6.33 -4.11
C THR A 143 16.43 5.99 -5.60
N MET A 144 15.49 5.16 -6.05
CA MET A 144 15.42 4.66 -7.43
C MET A 144 14.83 5.69 -8.38
N ASP A 145 15.26 5.71 -9.64
CA ASP A 145 14.57 6.45 -10.69
C ASP A 145 13.19 5.86 -10.99
N GLN A 146 12.39 6.53 -11.83
CA GLN A 146 11.00 6.16 -12.09
C GLN A 146 10.84 4.77 -12.72
N HIS A 147 11.72 4.38 -13.64
CA HIS A 147 11.64 3.07 -14.31
C HIS A 147 12.13 1.96 -13.38
N ALA A 148 13.23 2.22 -12.65
CA ALA A 148 13.74 1.27 -11.68
C ALA A 148 12.74 1.03 -10.54
N GLN A 149 12.11 2.10 -10.03
CA GLN A 149 11.04 2.01 -9.03
C GLN A 149 9.87 1.17 -9.54
N LEU A 150 9.36 1.45 -10.75
CA LEU A 150 8.29 0.67 -11.35
C LEU A 150 8.65 -0.83 -11.47
N GLY A 151 9.89 -1.13 -11.87
CA GLY A 151 10.39 -2.51 -11.94
C GLY A 151 10.42 -3.23 -10.59
N ALA A 152 10.81 -2.51 -9.52
CA ALA A 152 10.78 -3.02 -8.15
C ALA A 152 9.35 -3.28 -7.66
N LEU A 153 8.45 -2.31 -7.85
CA LEU A 153 7.04 -2.44 -7.49
C LEU A 153 6.35 -3.61 -8.20
N HIS A 154 6.56 -3.77 -9.51
CA HIS A 154 6.03 -4.92 -10.24
C HIS A 154 6.54 -6.26 -9.73
N ARG A 155 7.84 -6.33 -9.35
CA ARG A 155 8.39 -7.54 -8.73
C ARG A 155 7.68 -7.83 -7.41
N HIS A 156 7.52 -6.81 -6.58
CA HIS A 156 6.85 -6.96 -5.29
C HIS A 156 5.38 -7.39 -5.42
N VAL A 157 4.64 -6.83 -6.39
CA VAL A 157 3.26 -7.28 -6.69
C VAL A 157 3.25 -8.77 -7.05
N ARG A 158 4.21 -9.27 -7.84
CA ARG A 158 4.28 -10.71 -8.14
C ARG A 158 4.55 -11.54 -6.88
N GLU A 159 5.50 -11.13 -6.05
CA GLU A 159 5.83 -11.80 -4.79
C GLU A 159 4.62 -11.86 -3.84
N LEU A 160 3.86 -10.78 -3.71
CA LEU A 160 2.63 -10.74 -2.91
C LEU A 160 1.55 -11.69 -3.43
N ASN A 161 1.40 -11.79 -4.75
CA ASN A 161 0.45 -12.73 -5.36
C ASN A 161 0.88 -14.19 -5.10
N GLU A 162 2.17 -14.50 -5.27
CA GLU A 162 2.71 -15.83 -4.94
C GLU A 162 2.53 -16.17 -3.45
N GLU A 163 2.71 -15.20 -2.56
CA GLU A 163 2.45 -15.38 -1.13
C GLU A 163 0.96 -15.61 -0.83
N LEU A 164 0.06 -14.88 -1.49
CA LEU A 164 -1.39 -15.06 -1.34
C LEU A 164 -1.83 -16.44 -1.81
N ASP A 165 -1.27 -16.96 -2.89
CA ASP A 165 -1.57 -18.31 -3.38
C ASP A 165 -1.10 -19.38 -2.38
N LYS A 166 0.16 -19.30 -1.92
CA LYS A 166 0.67 -20.19 -0.85
C LYS A 166 -0.19 -20.12 0.42
N HIS A 167 -0.63 -18.92 0.79
CA HIS A 167 -1.49 -18.70 1.95
C HIS A 167 -2.84 -19.41 1.82
N ARG A 168 -3.46 -19.36 0.63
CA ARG A 168 -4.72 -20.04 0.34
C ARG A 168 -4.57 -21.55 0.43
N ASP A 169 -3.49 -22.10 -0.10
CA ASP A 169 -3.22 -23.55 -0.08
C ASP A 169 -3.06 -24.12 1.34
N MET A 170 -2.62 -23.29 2.30
CA MET A 170 -2.45 -23.71 3.69
C MET A 170 -3.77 -23.83 4.48
N LYS A 171 -4.90 -23.28 3.97
CA LYS A 171 -6.16 -23.20 4.72
C LYS A 171 -6.63 -24.55 5.24
N LEU A 172 -6.70 -25.55 4.35
CA LEU A 172 -7.21 -26.88 4.69
C LEU A 172 -6.31 -27.59 5.72
N LYS A 173 -4.98 -27.45 5.57
CA LYS A 173 -4.00 -28.02 6.52
C LYS A 173 -4.16 -27.38 7.90
N MET A 174 -4.34 -26.06 7.94
CA MET A 174 -4.54 -25.31 9.18
C MET A 174 -5.84 -25.70 9.88
N GLU A 175 -6.96 -25.80 9.15
CA GLU A 175 -8.26 -26.22 9.68
C GLU A 175 -8.19 -27.62 10.32
N LEU A 176 -7.50 -28.57 9.66
CA LEU A 176 -7.32 -29.93 10.17
C LEU A 176 -6.52 -29.99 11.48
N ARG A 177 -5.58 -29.06 11.71
CA ARG A 177 -4.76 -29.06 12.94
C ARG A 177 -5.43 -28.41 14.11
N PHE A 178 -6.04 -27.27 13.89
CA PHE A 178 -6.60 -26.47 14.97
C PHE A 178 -8.09 -26.76 15.22
N LEU A 179 -8.63 -27.84 14.64
CA LEU A 179 -10.01 -28.30 14.85
C LEU A 179 -10.36 -28.49 16.33
N LYS A 180 -9.41 -28.96 17.15
CA LYS A 180 -9.64 -29.29 18.57
C LYS A 180 -9.22 -28.18 19.55
N SER A 181 -8.25 -27.35 19.18
CA SER A 181 -7.69 -26.30 20.06
C SER A 181 -7.12 -25.16 19.20
N GLN A 182 -7.25 -23.93 19.67
CA GLN A 182 -6.74 -22.70 19.03
C GLN A 182 -7.30 -22.41 17.61
N GLY A 183 -8.32 -23.12 17.15
CA GLY A 183 -8.94 -22.95 15.83
C GLY A 183 -9.47 -21.55 15.54
N MET A 184 -10.08 -20.90 16.53
CA MET A 184 -10.57 -19.52 16.36
C MET A 184 -9.43 -18.55 16.09
N GLN A 185 -8.36 -18.58 16.89
CA GLN A 185 -7.19 -17.72 16.69
C GLN A 185 -6.53 -18.03 15.34
N ALA A 186 -6.46 -19.31 14.96
CA ALA A 186 -5.87 -19.71 13.70
C ALA A 186 -6.66 -19.22 12.48
N MET A 187 -7.98 -19.32 12.53
CA MET A 187 -8.85 -18.75 11.50
C MET A 187 -8.70 -17.22 11.43
N THR A 188 -8.74 -16.52 12.57
CA THR A 188 -8.57 -15.06 12.62
C THR A 188 -7.23 -14.61 12.03
N ASN A 189 -6.14 -15.29 12.39
CA ASN A 189 -4.81 -15.02 11.84
C ASN A 189 -4.76 -15.25 10.33
N TRP A 190 -5.40 -16.33 9.85
CA TRP A 190 -5.50 -16.62 8.43
C TRP A 190 -6.26 -15.50 7.69
N GLU A 191 -7.39 -15.06 8.22
CA GLU A 191 -8.19 -13.97 7.65
C GLU A 191 -7.44 -12.63 7.66
N ASN A 192 -6.76 -12.29 8.76
CA ASN A 192 -5.99 -11.05 8.88
C ASN A 192 -4.86 -10.96 7.86
N LYS A 193 -4.10 -12.06 7.67
CA LYS A 193 -3.06 -12.09 6.65
C LYS A 193 -3.64 -12.05 5.22
N SER A 194 -4.76 -12.72 4.96
CA SER A 194 -5.48 -12.62 3.69
C SER A 194 -5.87 -11.17 3.37
N HIS A 195 -6.46 -10.46 4.34
CA HIS A 195 -6.83 -9.06 4.17
C HIS A 195 -5.61 -8.17 3.93
N TYR A 196 -4.53 -8.39 4.68
CA TYR A 196 -3.28 -7.65 4.49
C TYR A 196 -2.70 -7.85 3.09
N LEU A 197 -2.56 -9.10 2.63
CA LEU A 197 -2.01 -9.40 1.30
C LEU A 197 -2.83 -8.78 0.18
N LEU A 198 -4.17 -8.90 0.25
CA LEU A 198 -5.06 -8.27 -0.72
C LEU A 198 -4.92 -6.74 -0.73
N HIS A 199 -4.87 -6.13 0.46
CA HIS A 199 -4.70 -4.69 0.61
C HIS A 199 -3.37 -4.21 0.02
N GLU A 200 -2.27 -4.90 0.33
CA GLU A 200 -0.95 -4.56 -0.23
C GLU A 200 -0.92 -4.72 -1.75
N ILE A 201 -1.50 -5.79 -2.29
CA ILE A 201 -1.59 -6.00 -3.75
C ILE A 201 -2.29 -4.81 -4.41
N ILE A 202 -3.46 -4.41 -3.89
CA ILE A 202 -4.21 -3.25 -4.41
C ILE A 202 -3.38 -1.96 -4.31
N LYS A 203 -2.71 -1.74 -3.17
CA LYS A 203 -1.88 -0.55 -2.96
C LYS A 203 -0.75 -0.47 -3.98
N TYR A 204 0.01 -1.55 -4.15
CA TYR A 204 1.16 -1.56 -5.05
C TYR A 204 0.77 -1.60 -6.53
N GLN A 205 -0.39 -2.18 -6.88
CA GLN A 205 -0.97 -2.02 -8.22
C GLN A 205 -1.29 -0.55 -8.52
N ASN A 206 -1.96 0.16 -7.59
CA ASN A 206 -2.21 1.60 -7.75
C ASN A 206 -0.92 2.42 -7.90
N TYR A 207 0.15 2.03 -7.20
CA TYR A 207 1.45 2.67 -7.35
C TYR A 207 2.08 2.44 -8.72
N CYS A 208 2.01 1.20 -9.24
CA CYS A 208 2.45 0.91 -10.60
C CYS A 208 1.68 1.76 -11.61
N ASP A 209 0.34 1.76 -11.53
CA ASP A 209 -0.53 2.52 -12.43
C ASP A 209 -0.21 4.03 -12.40
N ALA A 210 0.00 4.60 -11.20
CA ALA A 210 0.34 6.00 -11.05
C ALA A 210 1.69 6.36 -11.68
N ILE A 211 2.70 5.52 -11.50
CA ILE A 211 4.02 5.72 -12.12
C ILE A 211 3.94 5.56 -13.63
N GLU A 212 3.27 4.53 -14.13
CA GLU A 212 3.09 4.28 -15.57
C GLU A 212 2.38 5.44 -16.26
N LYS A 213 1.30 5.94 -15.66
CA LYS A 213 0.57 7.09 -16.18
C LYS A 213 1.46 8.33 -16.26
N ALA A 214 2.29 8.57 -15.25
CA ALA A 214 3.26 9.66 -15.28
C ALA A 214 4.35 9.49 -16.37
N ILE A 215 4.84 8.25 -16.60
CA ILE A 215 5.78 7.96 -17.70
C ILE A 215 5.11 8.25 -19.04
N LEU A 216 3.86 7.81 -19.23
CA LEU A 216 3.10 8.04 -20.45
C LEU A 216 2.85 9.53 -20.70
N ALA A 217 2.45 10.28 -19.67
CA ALA A 217 2.27 11.73 -19.75
C ALA A 217 3.59 12.46 -20.09
N GLY A 218 4.72 11.98 -19.58
CA GLY A 218 6.05 12.48 -19.94
C GLY A 218 6.40 12.30 -21.42
N LYS A 219 5.90 11.24 -22.06
CA LYS A 219 6.10 10.93 -23.49
C LYS A 219 5.10 11.65 -24.42
N ALA A 220 4.01 12.19 -23.89
CA ALA A 220 2.97 12.85 -24.67
C ALA A 220 3.52 14.11 -25.37
N THR A 221 3.12 14.29 -26.63
CA THR A 221 3.53 15.42 -27.46
C THR A 221 2.94 16.74 -26.96
N PRO A 222 3.51 17.91 -27.31
CA PRO A 222 2.99 19.22 -26.90
C PRO A 222 1.52 19.46 -27.29
N GLU A 223 1.02 18.86 -28.37
CA GLU A 223 -0.39 18.97 -28.77
C GLU A 223 -1.32 18.12 -27.90
N GLU A 224 -0.87 16.94 -27.47
CA GLU A 224 -1.60 16.08 -26.54
C GLU A 224 -1.63 16.69 -25.13
N ARG A 225 -0.53 17.33 -24.71
CA ARG A 225 -0.47 18.11 -23.45
C ARG A 225 -1.42 19.32 -23.45
N LYS A 226 -1.70 19.94 -24.60
CA LYS A 226 -2.68 21.04 -24.73
C LYS A 226 -4.13 20.56 -24.68
N LYS A 227 -4.40 19.30 -24.99
CA LYS A 227 -5.72 18.66 -24.83
C LYS A 227 -5.94 18.12 -23.42
N ALA A 228 -4.86 17.89 -22.67
CA ALA A 228 -4.94 17.55 -21.26
C ALA A 228 -5.55 18.74 -20.47
N PRO A 229 -6.43 18.49 -19.50
CA PRO A 229 -7.03 19.55 -18.69
C PRO A 229 -5.93 20.39 -18.05
N SER A 230 -5.89 21.67 -18.41
CA SER A 230 -4.92 22.64 -17.89
C SER A 230 -5.46 23.22 -16.58
N VAL A 231 -4.78 22.96 -15.47
CA VAL A 231 -5.19 23.43 -14.14
C VAL A 231 -4.42 24.72 -13.81
N MET A 232 -5.04 25.84 -14.13
CA MET A 232 -4.66 27.14 -13.56
C MET A 232 -5.15 27.17 -12.10
N LEU A 233 -4.23 27.03 -11.15
CA LEU A 233 -4.51 27.25 -9.73
C LEU A 233 -4.78 28.74 -9.49
N SER A 234 -6.04 29.14 -9.60
CA SER A 234 -6.51 30.42 -9.09
C SER A 234 -7.67 30.20 -8.12
N HIS A 235 -7.40 30.36 -6.83
CA HIS A 235 -8.47 30.61 -5.87
C HIS A 235 -8.66 32.13 -5.74
N PRO A 236 -9.88 32.66 -5.91
CA PRO A 236 -10.16 34.06 -5.62
C PRO A 236 -10.20 34.25 -4.11
N SER A 237 -9.39 35.19 -3.60
CA SER A 237 -9.52 35.68 -2.23
C SER A 237 -10.89 36.31 -2.02
N LYS A 238 -11.56 35.90 -0.96
CA LYS A 238 -12.43 36.77 -0.17
C LYS A 238 -12.12 36.56 1.30
#